data_AF-A0A2N7Q7Q5-F1
#
_entry.id   AF-A0A2N7Q7Q5-F1
#
_cell.length_a   1.000
_cell.length_b   1.000
_cell.length_c   1.000
_cell.angle_alpha   90.00
_cell.angle_beta   90.00
_cell.angle_gamma   90.00
#
_symmetry.space_group_name_H-M   'P 1'
#
loop_
_entity.id
_entity.type
_entity.pdbx_description
1 polymer ?
#
loop_
_entity_poly.entity_id
_entity_poly.type
_entity_poly.pdbx_seq_one_letter_code
_entity_poly.pdbx_strand_id
1 'polypeptide(L)'
;MNEIEELMNLEVNSLPPLQPMLYDDLHQNVLKNLHLELGSGPVLYLISPSCSVLNTVPSNLVIDFLNKKENLLNYLKEYLIQNVAIYTVILEMSSYFIEQNNYLVLARFREKGNEGRKFEVKFYTHEPKELLSNYNDKIYIGRDFIDLYNFKRKYWGVKDFIISIKDQYDRLLDKAEARLKNPLEYGSFFQEIKESINETYNESLLIIQSLPPYPELEKMSGKELIEINSQYREITHFLVELRDEVDEFENLLRYKKETDFVRYVTKFKKDLTNLISYLNIKINGVLGYRITNFKFKHS
;
A
#
# COMPACT_ATOMS: atom_id res chain seq x y z
N MET A 1 3.15 -4.79 -18.93
CA MET A 1 2.61 -3.80 -17.97
C MET A 1 2.10 -2.70 -18.85
N ASN A 2 0.79 -2.51 -18.91
CA ASN A 2 0.13 -1.71 -19.95
C ASN A 2 -0.70 -0.59 -19.32
N GLU A 3 -0.26 -0.09 -18.17
CA GLU A 3 -1.00 0.91 -17.40
C GLU A 3 -1.24 2.19 -18.22
N ILE A 4 -0.28 2.59 -19.08
CA ILE A 4 -0.46 3.77 -19.95
C ILE A 4 -1.57 3.53 -20.98
N GLU A 5 -1.59 2.36 -21.62
CA GLU A 5 -2.60 1.99 -22.60
C GLU A 5 -4.01 1.98 -21.97
N GLU A 6 -4.14 1.40 -20.77
CA GLU A 6 -5.42 1.35 -20.06
C GLU A 6 -5.88 2.73 -19.59
N LEU A 7 -4.97 3.54 -19.03
CA LEU A 7 -5.28 4.91 -18.59
C LEU A 7 -5.59 5.84 -19.78
N MET A 8 -5.07 5.57 -20.97
CA MET A 8 -5.37 6.33 -22.18
C MET A 8 -6.86 6.27 -22.53
N ASN A 9 -7.53 5.16 -22.21
CA ASN A 9 -8.96 4.96 -22.47
C ASN A 9 -9.87 5.65 -21.44
N LEU A 10 -9.31 6.17 -20.34
CA LEU A 10 -10.08 6.85 -19.30
C LEU A 10 -10.19 8.34 -19.56
N GLU A 11 -11.40 8.86 -19.38
CA GLU A 11 -11.66 10.29 -19.36
C GLU A 11 -11.77 10.77 -17.91
N VAL A 12 -11.07 11.85 -17.56
CA VAL A 12 -11.09 12.37 -16.17
C VAL A 12 -12.52 12.72 -15.73
N ASN A 13 -13.37 13.17 -16.66
CA ASN A 13 -14.76 13.52 -16.40
C ASN A 13 -15.66 12.31 -16.13
N SER A 14 -15.22 11.08 -16.44
CA SER A 14 -15.97 9.87 -16.08
C SER A 14 -15.61 9.35 -14.69
N LEU A 15 -14.61 9.94 -14.02
CA LEU A 15 -14.17 9.55 -12.69
C LEU A 15 -14.98 10.30 -11.61
N PRO A 16 -15.14 9.72 -10.41
CA PRO A 16 -15.73 10.42 -9.28
C PRO A 16 -14.97 11.73 -8.97
N PRO A 17 -15.65 12.79 -8.50
CA PRO A 17 -14.95 14.00 -8.10
C PRO A 17 -14.03 13.72 -6.91
N LEU A 18 -12.89 14.41 -6.87
CA LEU A 18 -11.98 14.42 -5.74
C LEU A 18 -12.69 14.96 -4.50
N GLN A 19 -12.42 14.37 -3.34
CA GLN A 19 -13.03 14.84 -2.09
C GLN A 19 -12.34 16.12 -1.62
N PRO A 20 -13.07 17.13 -1.13
CA PRO A 20 -12.44 18.28 -0.50
C PRO A 20 -11.74 17.82 0.79
N MET A 21 -10.41 17.85 0.81
CA MET A 21 -9.59 17.41 1.94
C MET A 21 -8.55 18.48 2.28
N LEU A 22 -8.38 18.74 3.58
CA LEU A 22 -7.28 19.55 4.07
C LEU A 22 -6.10 18.64 4.36
N TYR A 23 -4.97 18.89 3.70
CA TYR A 23 -3.73 18.17 3.89
C TYR A 23 -2.82 18.87 4.90
N ASP A 24 -2.11 18.09 5.71
CA ASP A 24 -0.97 18.58 6.49
C ASP A 24 0.26 18.80 5.60
N ASP A 25 1.34 19.32 6.18
CA ASP A 25 2.57 19.64 5.46
C ASP A 25 3.19 18.41 4.77
N LEU A 26 3.14 17.24 5.42
CA LEU A 26 3.67 16.00 4.86
C LEU A 26 2.94 15.64 3.56
N HIS A 27 1.61 15.56 3.60
CA HIS A 27 0.79 15.19 2.45
C HIS A 27 0.86 16.25 1.34
N GLN A 28 0.87 17.54 1.68
CA GLN A 28 1.00 18.61 0.69
C GLN A 28 2.35 18.58 -0.03
N ASN A 29 3.44 18.39 0.72
CA ASN A 29 4.78 18.38 0.13
C ASN A 29 5.04 17.10 -0.66
N VAL A 30 4.50 15.95 -0.23
CA VAL A 30 4.52 14.72 -1.03
C VAL A 30 3.73 14.92 -2.32
N LEU A 31 2.52 15.50 -2.29
CA LEU A 31 1.73 15.76 -3.50
C LEU A 31 2.50 16.59 -4.54
N LYS A 32 3.21 17.63 -4.10
CA LYS A 32 4.05 18.49 -4.97
C LYS A 32 5.23 17.74 -5.58
N ASN A 33 5.74 16.70 -4.91
CA ASN A 33 6.94 15.96 -5.31
C ASN A 33 6.62 14.51 -5.74
N LEU A 34 5.35 14.19 -5.98
CA LEU A 34 4.89 12.86 -6.34
C LEU A 34 5.21 12.55 -7.80
N HIS A 35 6.04 11.54 -8.00
CA HIS A 35 6.33 10.96 -9.29
C HIS A 35 5.48 9.72 -9.51
N LEU A 36 5.11 9.45 -10.76
CA LEU A 36 4.35 8.25 -11.14
C LEU A 36 5.25 7.31 -11.92
N GLU A 37 5.15 6.01 -11.64
CA GLU A 37 5.79 4.98 -12.46
C GLU A 37 4.71 4.15 -13.16
N LEU A 38 4.63 4.28 -14.48
CA LEU A 38 3.61 3.65 -15.33
C LEU A 38 4.28 2.76 -16.39
N GLY A 39 3.73 1.57 -16.62
CA GLY A 39 4.21 0.67 -17.64
C GLY A 39 3.58 0.93 -19.01
N SER A 40 4.37 0.74 -20.06
CA SER A 40 3.86 0.49 -21.42
C SER A 40 4.75 -0.58 -22.06
N GLY A 41 4.14 -1.72 -22.37
CA GLY A 41 4.84 -2.92 -22.82
C GLY A 41 5.88 -3.41 -21.79
N PRO A 42 7.17 -3.54 -22.19
CA PRO A 42 8.25 -3.97 -21.30
C PRO A 42 8.91 -2.81 -20.53
N VAL A 43 8.55 -1.55 -20.82
CA VAL A 43 9.23 -0.36 -20.28
C VAL A 43 8.41 0.24 -19.15
N LEU A 44 9.09 0.60 -18.06
CA LEU A 44 8.52 1.38 -16.96
C LEU A 44 9.01 2.83 -17.07
N TYR A 45 8.08 3.76 -17.20
CA TYR A 45 8.36 5.18 -17.35
C TYR A 45 8.24 5.89 -16.01
N LEU A 46 9.27 6.63 -15.62
CA LEU A 46 9.27 7.52 -14.47
C LEU A 46 8.81 8.91 -14.90
N ILE A 47 7.62 9.30 -14.46
CA ILE A 47 6.95 10.56 -14.79
C ILE A 47 7.09 11.52 -13.61
N SER A 48 7.63 12.71 -13.89
CA SER A 48 7.84 13.77 -12.91
C SER A 48 6.53 14.44 -12.43
N PRO A 49 6.58 15.25 -11.37
CA PRO A 49 5.45 16.06 -10.95
C PRO A 49 4.93 17.01 -12.04
N SER A 50 5.80 17.46 -12.95
CA SER A 50 5.44 18.27 -14.12
C SER A 50 5.11 17.44 -15.37
N CYS A 51 4.76 16.16 -15.21
CA CYS A 51 4.32 15.27 -16.28
C CYS A 51 5.35 15.05 -17.41
N SER A 52 6.64 15.00 -17.08
CA SER A 52 7.73 14.69 -18.01
C SER A 52 8.38 13.34 -17.70
N VAL A 53 8.81 12.59 -18.73
CA VAL A 53 9.58 11.35 -18.53
C VAL A 53 11.02 11.67 -18.14
N LEU A 54 11.57 10.96 -17.15
CA LEU A 54 12.91 11.22 -16.61
C LEU A 54 13.95 10.13 -16.90
N ASN A 55 13.54 8.87 -17.03
CA ASN A 55 14.46 7.72 -17.00
C ASN A 55 14.77 7.10 -18.36
N THR A 56 14.07 7.49 -19.43
CA THR A 56 14.25 6.95 -20.78
C THR A 56 13.68 7.90 -21.83
N VAL A 57 13.97 7.64 -23.11
CA VAL A 57 13.33 8.32 -24.23
C VAL A 57 11.89 7.80 -24.37
N PRO A 58 10.87 8.68 -24.28
CA PRO A 58 9.47 8.26 -24.40
C PRO A 58 9.15 7.83 -25.84
N SER A 59 8.31 6.79 -25.98
CA SER A 59 7.72 6.43 -27.27
C SER A 59 6.64 7.43 -27.70
N ASN A 60 6.25 7.41 -28.97
CA ASN A 60 5.15 8.27 -29.47
C ASN A 60 3.86 8.09 -28.68
N LEU A 61 3.54 6.86 -28.26
CA LEU A 61 2.37 6.57 -27.43
C LEU A 61 2.45 7.30 -26.08
N VAL A 62 3.62 7.29 -25.43
CA VAL A 62 3.83 7.94 -24.14
C VAL A 62 3.80 9.46 -24.28
N ILE A 63 4.40 10.01 -25.34
CA ILE A 63 4.32 11.44 -25.65
C ILE A 63 2.86 11.86 -25.83
N ASP A 64 2.10 11.11 -26.63
CA ASP A 64 0.68 11.36 -26.86
C ASP A 64 -0.14 11.30 -25.55
N PHE A 65 0.15 10.31 -24.71
CA PHE A 65 -0.51 10.15 -23.41
C PHE A 65 -0.24 11.37 -22.51
N LEU A 66 1.03 11.78 -22.34
CA LEU A 66 1.38 12.92 -21.50
C LEU A 66 0.74 14.22 -21.99
N ASN A 67 0.71 14.44 -23.31
CA ASN A 67 0.10 15.63 -23.91
C ASN A 67 -1.43 15.67 -23.77
N LYS A 68 -2.11 14.52 -23.81
CA LYS A 68 -3.58 14.45 -23.81
C LYS A 68 -4.18 14.24 -22.43
N LYS A 69 -3.43 13.65 -21.48
CA LYS A 69 -3.94 13.15 -20.20
C LYS A 69 -3.33 13.85 -18.99
N GLU A 70 -2.83 15.08 -19.13
CA GLU A 70 -2.31 15.87 -18.00
C GLU A 70 -3.33 16.00 -16.85
N ASN A 71 -4.59 16.33 -17.16
CA ASN A 71 -5.65 16.43 -16.15
C ASN A 71 -5.90 15.10 -15.43
N LEU A 72 -5.83 13.98 -16.14
CA LEU A 72 -5.95 12.65 -15.54
C LEU A 72 -4.76 12.37 -14.62
N LEU A 73 -3.53 12.73 -15.02
CA LEU A 73 -2.33 12.54 -14.19
C LEU A 73 -2.40 13.36 -12.91
N ASN A 74 -2.88 14.60 -13.00
CA ASN A 74 -3.10 15.46 -11.82
C ASN A 74 -4.20 14.89 -10.91
N TYR A 75 -5.30 14.43 -11.50
CA TYR A 75 -6.34 13.70 -10.76
C TYR A 75 -5.77 12.49 -10.03
N LEU A 76 -4.99 11.64 -10.71
CA LEU A 76 -4.40 10.43 -10.12
C LEU A 76 -3.48 10.77 -8.96
N LYS A 77 -2.63 11.80 -9.08
CA LYS A 77 -1.75 12.24 -7.99
C LYS A 77 -2.56 12.63 -6.75
N GLU A 78 -3.56 13.49 -6.91
CA GLU A 78 -4.39 13.92 -5.78
C GLU A 78 -5.21 12.75 -5.20
N TYR A 79 -5.80 11.93 -6.07
CA TYR A 79 -6.55 10.74 -5.68
C TYR A 79 -5.71 9.77 -4.86
N LEU A 80 -4.45 9.54 -5.25
CA LEU A 80 -3.51 8.74 -4.46
C LEU A 80 -3.28 9.34 -3.08
N ILE A 81 -3.05 10.66 -2.99
CA ILE A 81 -2.81 11.33 -1.71
C ILE A 81 -4.03 11.25 -0.79
N GLN A 82 -5.25 11.40 -1.32
CA GLN A 82 -6.49 11.16 -0.55
C GLN A 82 -6.57 9.72 -0.02
N ASN A 83 -6.24 8.75 -0.87
CA ASN A 83 -6.28 7.33 -0.50
C ASN A 83 -5.25 6.99 0.59
N VAL A 84 -3.99 7.41 0.44
CA VAL A 84 -2.96 7.10 1.44
C VAL A 84 -3.21 7.80 2.76
N ALA A 85 -3.81 9.00 2.75
CA ALA A 85 -4.15 9.75 3.97
C ALA A 85 -5.29 9.09 4.79
N ILE A 86 -6.25 8.47 4.11
CA ILE A 86 -7.46 7.89 4.73
C ILE A 86 -7.31 6.39 5.00
N TYR A 87 -6.80 5.64 4.02
CA TYR A 87 -6.82 4.18 4.00
C TYR A 87 -5.46 3.53 4.26
N THR A 88 -4.45 4.32 4.63
CA THR A 88 -3.13 3.80 4.99
C THR A 88 -2.47 4.66 6.08
N VAL A 89 -1.26 4.28 6.47
CA VAL A 89 -0.33 5.11 7.26
C VAL A 89 1.07 5.15 6.63
N ILE A 90 1.16 4.90 5.30
CA ILE A 90 2.44 4.68 4.61
C ILE A 90 3.36 5.90 4.71
N LEU A 91 2.79 7.09 4.55
CA LEU A 91 3.52 8.35 4.60
C LEU A 91 3.94 8.65 6.04
N GLU A 92 3.02 8.53 6.99
CA GLU A 92 3.28 8.81 8.40
C GLU A 92 4.37 7.88 8.97
N MET A 93 4.27 6.57 8.69
CA MET A 93 5.24 5.55 9.13
C MET A 93 6.59 5.62 8.42
N SER A 94 6.74 6.47 7.39
CA SER A 94 7.97 6.63 6.62
C SER A 94 8.40 8.09 6.51
N SER A 95 7.77 8.98 7.30
CA SER A 95 7.93 10.43 7.28
C SER A 95 9.39 10.84 7.39
N TYR A 96 10.15 10.25 8.31
CA TYR A 96 11.58 10.48 8.47
C TYR A 96 12.36 10.35 7.15
N PHE A 97 12.19 9.24 6.42
CA PHE A 97 12.89 9.03 5.15
C PHE A 97 12.37 9.95 4.04
N ILE A 98 11.06 10.20 4.03
CA ILE A 98 10.42 11.07 3.04
C ILE A 98 10.94 12.50 3.19
N GLU A 99 10.99 13.02 4.41
CA GLU A 99 11.49 14.37 4.71
C GLU A 99 12.98 14.52 4.37
N GLN A 100 13.81 13.53 4.72
CA GLN A 100 15.23 13.51 4.32
C GLN A 100 15.41 13.53 2.81
N ASN A 101 14.50 12.92 2.06
CA ASN A 101 14.50 12.86 0.60
C ASN A 101 13.71 14.01 -0.04
N ASN A 102 13.55 15.15 0.64
CA ASN A 102 12.83 16.33 0.16
C ASN A 102 11.40 16.04 -0.31
N TYR A 103 10.70 15.16 0.42
CA TYR A 103 9.33 14.73 0.15
C TYR A 103 9.15 13.98 -1.19
N LEU A 104 10.24 13.52 -1.82
CA LEU A 104 10.16 12.75 -3.06
C LEU A 104 9.55 11.37 -2.79
N VAL A 105 8.41 11.12 -3.43
CA VAL A 105 7.75 9.81 -3.43
C VAL A 105 7.50 9.36 -4.86
N LEU A 106 7.74 8.09 -5.12
CA LEU A 106 7.46 7.39 -6.38
C LEU A 106 6.24 6.48 -6.15
N ALA A 107 5.18 6.64 -6.94
CA ALA A 107 4.02 5.76 -6.93
C ALA A 107 4.02 4.88 -8.19
N ARG A 108 4.36 3.61 -8.03
CA ARG A 108 4.37 2.62 -9.10
C ARG A 108 3.03 1.93 -9.21
N PHE A 109 2.38 2.10 -10.34
CA PHE A 109 1.11 1.44 -10.63
C PHE A 109 1.37 0.02 -11.11
N ARG A 110 0.50 -0.88 -10.69
CA ARG A 110 0.35 -2.20 -11.26
C ARG A 110 -1.13 -2.49 -11.37
N GLU A 111 -1.60 -2.70 -12.58
CA GLU A 111 -3.00 -3.02 -12.80
C GLU A 111 -3.40 -4.34 -12.10
N LYS A 112 -4.61 -4.33 -11.53
CA LYS A 112 -5.28 -5.48 -10.92
C LYS A 112 -6.57 -5.74 -11.71
N GLY A 113 -6.49 -6.67 -12.67
CA GLY A 113 -7.53 -6.88 -13.68
C GLY A 113 -7.04 -6.38 -15.05
N ASN A 114 -7.91 -6.40 -16.05
CA ASN A 114 -7.63 -5.91 -17.41
C ASN A 114 -8.72 -4.90 -17.81
N GLU A 115 -8.91 -3.86 -17.00
CA GLU A 115 -10.00 -2.88 -17.16
C GLU A 115 -9.59 -1.43 -16.84
N GLY A 116 -8.31 -1.16 -16.57
CA GLY A 116 -7.81 0.17 -16.21
C GLY A 116 -8.39 0.77 -14.93
N ARG A 117 -9.08 -0.03 -14.12
CA ARG A 117 -9.90 0.46 -13.00
C ARG A 117 -9.24 0.31 -11.64
N LYS A 118 -8.67 -0.86 -11.36
CA LYS A 118 -8.10 -1.18 -10.05
C LYS A 118 -6.60 -1.33 -10.15
N PHE A 119 -5.90 -0.81 -9.15
CA PHE A 119 -4.45 -0.83 -9.12
C PHE A 119 -3.93 -1.23 -7.74
N GLU A 120 -2.89 -2.06 -7.74
CA GLU A 120 -1.93 -2.13 -6.65
C GLU A 120 -0.89 -1.04 -6.91
N VAL A 121 -0.69 -0.14 -5.94
CA VAL A 121 0.26 0.97 -6.06
C VAL A 121 1.37 0.75 -5.03
N LYS A 122 2.61 0.67 -5.50
CA LYS A 122 3.79 0.54 -4.64
C LYS A 122 4.46 1.88 -4.49
N PHE A 123 4.72 2.25 -3.25
CA PHE A 123 5.34 3.51 -2.90
C PHE A 123 6.81 3.33 -2.54
N TYR A 124 7.61 4.27 -3.03
CA TYR A 124 9.03 4.36 -2.72
C TYR A 124 9.42 5.80 -2.45
N THR A 125 10.54 5.99 -1.76
CA THR A 125 11.25 7.28 -1.66
C THR A 125 12.71 7.11 -2.09
N HIS A 126 13.36 8.19 -2.51
CA HIS A 126 14.73 8.16 -3.01
C HIS A 126 15.40 9.52 -2.81
N GLU A 127 16.71 9.53 -2.54
CA GLU A 127 17.53 10.75 -2.57
C GLU A 127 17.40 11.42 -3.94
N PRO A 128 16.89 12.67 -4.04
CA PRO A 128 16.64 13.32 -5.32
C PRO A 128 17.85 13.44 -6.23
N LYS A 129 19.05 13.66 -5.67
CA LYS A 129 20.28 13.79 -6.46
C LYS A 129 20.69 12.50 -7.16
N GLU A 130 20.26 11.36 -6.63
CA GLU A 130 20.64 10.04 -7.11
C GLU A 130 19.52 9.34 -7.89
N LEU A 131 18.35 9.97 -8.04
CA LEU A 131 17.16 9.36 -8.64
C LEU A 131 17.43 8.74 -10.02
N LEU A 132 18.28 9.38 -10.83
CA LEU A 132 18.59 8.92 -12.20
C LEU A 132 19.88 8.10 -12.27
N SER A 133 20.85 8.33 -11.37
CA SER A 133 22.13 7.60 -11.37
C SER A 133 22.04 6.26 -10.65
N ASN A 134 21.28 6.18 -9.56
CA ASN A 134 21.16 5.01 -8.68
C ASN A 134 19.70 4.59 -8.47
N TYR A 135 18.84 4.75 -9.47
CA TYR A 135 17.38 4.50 -9.41
C TYR A 135 16.93 3.20 -8.69
N ASN A 136 17.76 2.15 -8.68
CA ASN A 136 17.45 0.88 -8.04
C ASN A 136 17.58 0.91 -6.51
N ASP A 137 18.20 1.94 -5.95
CA ASP A 137 18.46 2.10 -4.52
C ASP A 137 17.29 2.76 -3.77
N LYS A 138 16.18 3.03 -4.47
CA LYS A 138 14.93 3.52 -3.86
C LYS A 138 14.51 2.65 -2.67
N ILE A 139 14.08 3.34 -1.63
CA ILE A 139 13.58 2.75 -0.40
C ILE A 139 12.10 2.45 -0.60
N TYR A 140 11.72 1.18 -0.45
CA TYR A 140 10.31 0.79 -0.45
C TYR A 140 9.64 1.22 0.86
N ILE A 141 8.52 1.92 0.77
CA ILE A 141 7.83 2.45 1.95
C ILE A 141 6.45 1.83 2.18
N GLY A 142 5.85 1.17 1.18
CA GLY A 142 4.61 0.41 1.35
C GLY A 142 3.84 0.23 0.05
N ARG A 143 2.64 -0.34 0.14
CA ARG A 143 1.70 -0.45 -0.98
C ARG A 143 0.29 -0.11 -0.56
N ASP A 144 -0.52 0.30 -1.53
CA ASP A 144 -1.95 0.52 -1.37
C ASP A 144 -2.75 -0.08 -2.53
N PHE A 145 -4.07 -0.17 -2.38
CA PHE A 145 -5.00 -0.70 -3.37
C PHE A 145 -6.10 0.31 -3.66
N ILE A 146 -6.23 0.72 -4.92
CA ILE A 146 -7.21 1.73 -5.34
C ILE A 146 -8.17 1.18 -6.39
N ASP A 147 -9.39 1.71 -6.39
CA ASP A 147 -10.39 1.54 -7.46
C ASP A 147 -10.79 2.94 -7.92
N LEU A 148 -10.39 3.33 -9.13
CA LEU A 148 -10.59 4.70 -9.63
C LEU A 148 -12.05 5.15 -9.66
N TYR A 149 -13.01 4.21 -9.67
CA TYR A 149 -14.44 4.50 -9.68
C TYR A 149 -15.08 4.42 -8.29
N ASN A 150 -14.37 3.92 -7.27
CA ASN A 150 -14.91 3.73 -5.92
C ASN A 150 -13.90 4.16 -4.87
N PHE A 151 -13.97 5.42 -4.45
CA PHE A 151 -13.14 5.93 -3.36
C PHE A 151 -13.44 5.26 -2.02
N LYS A 152 -14.73 5.06 -1.70
CA LYS A 152 -15.12 4.43 -0.43
C LYS A 152 -14.86 2.93 -0.47
N ARG A 153 -13.96 2.46 0.39
CA ARG A 153 -13.59 1.03 0.45
C ARG A 153 -14.45 0.25 1.43
N LYS A 154 -14.87 -0.95 1.03
CA LYS A 154 -15.55 -1.89 1.94
C LYS A 154 -14.62 -2.31 3.06
N TYR A 155 -15.12 -2.42 4.28
CA TYR A 155 -14.35 -2.86 5.46
C TYR A 155 -13.07 -2.03 5.67
N TRP A 156 -13.12 -0.74 5.29
CA TRP A 156 -11.97 0.18 5.27
C TRP A 156 -10.77 -0.31 4.43
N GLY A 157 -11.00 -1.17 3.44
CA GLY A 157 -9.97 -1.67 2.52
C GLY A 157 -9.10 -2.80 3.08
N VAL A 158 -9.31 -3.23 4.33
CA VAL A 158 -8.46 -4.23 5.01
C VAL A 158 -8.42 -5.56 4.25
N LYS A 159 -9.52 -5.95 3.62
CA LYS A 159 -9.61 -7.18 2.82
C LYS A 159 -8.54 -7.26 1.72
N ASP A 160 -8.29 -6.17 1.00
CA ASP A 160 -7.33 -6.18 -0.11
C ASP A 160 -5.89 -6.36 0.40
N PHE A 161 -5.58 -5.81 1.58
CA PHE A 161 -4.30 -6.04 2.25
C PHE A 161 -4.13 -7.49 2.70
N ILE A 162 -5.13 -8.09 3.35
CA ILE A 162 -5.09 -9.50 3.79
C ILE A 162 -4.88 -10.44 2.60
N ILE A 163 -5.62 -10.24 1.51
CA ILE A 163 -5.43 -11.03 0.28
C ILE A 163 -4.02 -10.81 -0.27
N SER A 164 -3.55 -9.56 -0.28
CA SER A 164 -2.21 -9.28 -0.78
C SER A 164 -1.10 -9.91 0.06
N ILE A 165 -1.25 -10.08 1.37
CA ILE A 165 -0.23 -10.74 2.21
C ILE A 165 0.01 -12.16 1.71
N LYS A 166 -1.06 -12.91 1.44
CA LYS A 166 -0.97 -14.26 0.89
C LYS A 166 -0.31 -14.28 -0.49
N ASP A 167 -0.78 -13.46 -1.42
CA ASP A 167 -0.20 -13.34 -2.78
C ASP A 167 1.29 -12.98 -2.75
N GLN A 168 1.69 -12.14 -1.79
CA GLN A 168 3.07 -11.70 -1.65
C GLN A 168 3.97 -12.81 -1.15
N TYR A 169 3.47 -13.66 -0.26
CA TYR A 169 4.22 -14.78 0.25
C TYR A 169 4.46 -15.85 -0.81
N ASP A 170 3.46 -16.15 -1.64
CA ASP A 170 3.66 -17.06 -2.77
C ASP A 170 4.78 -16.55 -3.70
N ARG A 171 4.78 -15.24 -4.00
CA ARG A 171 5.87 -14.61 -4.76
C ARG A 171 7.20 -14.60 -4.00
N LEU A 172 7.19 -14.58 -2.67
CA LEU A 172 8.40 -14.64 -1.85
C LEU A 172 9.05 -16.03 -1.97
N LEU A 173 8.25 -17.10 -1.98
CA LEU A 173 8.71 -18.46 -2.22
C LEU A 173 9.35 -18.62 -3.60
N ASP A 174 8.70 -18.11 -4.66
CA ASP A 174 9.28 -18.12 -6.02
C ASP A 174 10.65 -17.41 -6.07
N LYS A 175 10.81 -16.33 -5.29
CA LYS A 175 12.08 -15.60 -5.20
C LYS A 175 13.11 -16.31 -4.35
N ALA A 176 12.68 -17.08 -3.35
CA ALA A 176 13.56 -17.85 -2.49
C ALA A 176 14.29 -18.91 -3.30
N GLU A 177 13.56 -19.68 -4.10
CA GLU A 177 14.11 -20.72 -4.99
C GLU A 177 15.17 -20.16 -5.95
N ALA A 178 14.95 -18.96 -6.48
CA ALA A 178 15.83 -18.35 -7.46
C ALA A 178 17.03 -17.59 -6.88
N ARG A 179 17.03 -17.26 -5.58
CA ARG A 179 17.98 -16.29 -5.00
C ARG A 179 18.69 -16.73 -3.72
N LEU A 180 18.16 -17.70 -3.00
CA LEU A 180 18.87 -18.28 -1.86
C LEU A 180 19.91 -19.27 -2.35
N LYS A 181 21.06 -19.30 -1.68
CA LYS A 181 22.12 -20.27 -1.97
C LYS A 181 21.70 -21.69 -1.62
N ASN A 182 21.01 -21.85 -0.50
CA ASN A 182 20.48 -23.14 -0.04
C ASN A 182 19.07 -22.96 0.56
N PRO A 183 18.01 -22.93 -0.27
CA PRO A 183 16.64 -22.73 0.21
C PRO A 183 16.18 -23.74 1.26
N LEU A 184 16.67 -24.99 1.20
CA LEU A 184 16.27 -26.08 2.09
C LEU A 184 16.67 -25.84 3.55
N GLU A 185 17.73 -25.07 3.80
CA GLU A 185 18.18 -24.71 5.16
C GLU A 185 17.13 -23.88 5.92
N TYR A 186 16.26 -23.19 5.18
CA TYR A 186 15.24 -22.30 5.74
C TYR A 186 13.83 -22.92 5.70
N GLY A 187 13.72 -24.21 5.40
CA GLY A 187 12.44 -24.90 5.20
C GLY A 187 11.47 -24.76 6.39
N SER A 188 11.98 -24.81 7.63
CA SER A 188 11.16 -24.64 8.83
C SER A 188 10.54 -23.25 8.92
N PHE A 189 11.30 -22.19 8.65
CA PHE A 189 10.79 -20.81 8.64
C PHE A 189 9.75 -20.60 7.54
N PHE A 190 9.97 -21.16 6.34
CA PHE A 190 8.94 -21.10 5.29
C PHE A 190 7.68 -21.89 5.66
N GLN A 191 7.81 -22.98 6.41
CA GLN A 191 6.64 -23.71 6.88
C GLN A 191 5.87 -22.90 7.93
N GLU A 192 6.56 -22.40 8.95
CA GLU A 192 6.00 -21.61 10.05
C GLU A 192 5.29 -20.34 9.55
N ILE A 193 5.98 -19.53 8.74
CA ILE A 193 5.39 -18.34 8.12
C ILE A 193 4.17 -18.70 7.26
N LYS A 194 4.20 -19.85 6.55
CA LYS A 194 3.06 -20.29 5.73
C LYS A 194 1.86 -20.66 6.59
N GLU A 195 2.07 -21.30 7.73
CA GLU A 195 1.03 -21.66 8.69
C GLU A 195 0.40 -20.37 9.26
N SER A 196 1.21 -19.43 9.76
CA SER A 196 0.74 -18.14 10.28
C SER A 196 0.01 -17.30 9.21
N ILE A 197 0.44 -17.34 7.95
CA ILE A 197 -0.26 -16.66 6.84
C ILE A 197 -1.62 -17.27 6.59
N ASN A 198 -1.73 -18.60 6.59
CA ASN A 198 -3.00 -19.26 6.33
C ASN A 198 -3.99 -18.99 7.46
N GLU A 199 -3.54 -19.02 8.71
CA GLU A 199 -4.35 -18.63 9.87
C GLU A 199 -4.79 -17.17 9.76
N THR A 200 -3.84 -16.23 9.60
CA THR A 200 -4.13 -14.80 9.41
C THR A 200 -5.14 -14.58 8.29
N TYR A 201 -4.97 -15.25 7.15
CA TYR A 201 -5.85 -15.10 5.99
C TYR A 201 -7.25 -15.63 6.26
N ASN A 202 -7.38 -16.86 6.79
CA ASN A 202 -8.67 -17.49 7.00
C ASN A 202 -9.46 -16.79 8.09
N GLU A 203 -8.86 -16.59 9.26
CA GLU A 203 -9.52 -15.98 10.41
C GLU A 203 -9.88 -14.51 10.14
N SER A 204 -8.96 -13.73 9.55
CA SER A 204 -9.27 -12.34 9.21
C SER A 204 -10.39 -12.24 8.19
N LEU A 205 -10.49 -13.14 7.21
CA LEU A 205 -11.58 -13.11 6.24
C LEU A 205 -12.92 -13.50 6.86
N LEU A 206 -12.96 -14.44 7.80
CA LEU A 206 -14.18 -14.77 8.57
C LEU A 206 -14.64 -13.56 9.38
N ILE A 207 -13.72 -12.91 10.10
CA ILE A 207 -14.01 -11.69 10.85
C ILE A 207 -14.54 -10.59 9.91
N ILE A 208 -13.84 -10.33 8.80
CA ILE A 208 -14.24 -9.29 7.83
C ILE A 208 -15.62 -9.55 7.25
N GLN A 209 -15.99 -10.81 6.99
CA GLN A 209 -17.32 -11.15 6.45
C GLN A 209 -18.45 -10.88 7.45
N SER A 210 -18.16 -10.91 8.76
CA SER A 210 -19.14 -10.60 9.80
C SER A 210 -19.37 -9.08 10.00
N LEU A 211 -18.43 -8.25 9.54
CA LEU A 211 -18.47 -6.80 9.71
C LEU A 211 -19.45 -6.13 8.73
N PRO A 212 -19.97 -4.93 9.06
CA PRO A 212 -20.66 -4.09 8.07
C PRO A 212 -19.68 -3.62 6.99
N PRO A 213 -20.01 -3.70 5.68
CA PRO A 213 -19.12 -3.29 4.61
C PRO A 213 -18.83 -1.79 4.61
N TYR A 214 -19.78 -0.96 5.03
CA TYR A 214 -19.62 0.48 5.11
C TYR A 214 -20.11 0.95 6.49
N PRO A 215 -19.30 0.81 7.54
CA PRO A 215 -19.70 1.18 8.89
C PRO A 215 -20.04 2.68 8.98
N GLU A 216 -21.27 2.99 9.40
CA GLU A 216 -21.75 4.35 9.67
C GLU A 216 -21.61 4.63 11.17
N LEU A 217 -20.39 4.94 11.60
CA LEU A 217 -20.02 5.03 13.02
C LEU A 217 -20.88 6.02 13.84
N GLU A 218 -21.50 7.01 13.21
CA GLU A 218 -22.40 7.97 13.88
C GLU A 218 -23.75 7.37 14.29
N LYS A 219 -24.19 6.31 13.62
CA LYS A 219 -25.48 5.67 13.86
C LYS A 219 -25.38 4.41 14.70
N MET A 220 -24.16 3.95 14.98
CA MET A 220 -23.90 2.74 15.72
C MET A 220 -24.04 2.98 17.22
N SER A 221 -24.59 1.99 17.92
CA SER A 221 -24.61 1.92 19.36
C SER A 221 -23.20 1.71 19.93
N GLY A 222 -22.98 2.08 21.20
CA GLY A 222 -21.71 1.83 21.88
C GLY A 222 -21.32 0.34 21.88
N LYS A 223 -22.30 -0.58 21.94
CA LYS A 223 -22.06 -2.02 21.88
C LYS A 223 -21.51 -2.45 20.52
N GLU A 224 -22.12 -1.99 19.42
CA GLU A 224 -21.65 -2.29 18.06
C GLU A 224 -20.24 -1.74 17.81
N LEU A 225 -19.96 -0.53 18.30
CA LEU A 225 -18.62 0.07 18.20
C LEU A 225 -17.57 -0.76 18.94
N ILE A 226 -17.88 -1.22 20.16
CA ILE A 226 -16.98 -2.08 20.95
C ILE A 226 -16.72 -3.42 20.24
N GLU A 227 -17.76 -4.03 19.68
CA GLU A 227 -17.67 -5.31 18.97
C GLU A 227 -16.79 -5.18 17.72
N ILE A 228 -17.05 -4.20 16.86
CA ILE A 228 -16.23 -3.93 15.67
C ILE A 228 -14.78 -3.64 16.07
N ASN A 229 -14.55 -2.84 17.12
CA ASN A 229 -13.20 -2.53 17.60
C ASN A 229 -12.46 -3.79 18.09
N SER A 230 -13.16 -4.70 18.76
CA SER A 230 -12.59 -5.98 19.20
C SER A 230 -12.21 -6.85 18.01
N GLN A 231 -13.07 -6.94 17.00
CA GLN A 231 -12.84 -7.72 15.79
C GLN A 231 -11.61 -7.25 14.98
N TYR A 232 -11.43 -5.93 14.82
CA TYR A 232 -10.20 -5.42 14.18
C TYR A 232 -8.94 -5.61 15.03
N ARG A 233 -9.07 -5.63 16.36
CA ARG A 233 -7.95 -5.93 17.26
C ARG A 233 -7.54 -7.40 17.14
N GLU A 234 -8.49 -8.30 16.99
CA GLU A 234 -8.23 -9.73 16.75
C GLU A 234 -7.46 -9.95 15.44
N ILE A 235 -7.87 -9.31 14.34
CA ILE A 235 -7.09 -9.29 13.08
C ILE A 235 -5.66 -8.78 13.33
N THR A 236 -5.51 -7.75 14.16
CA THR A 236 -4.20 -7.17 14.48
C THR A 236 -3.30 -8.17 15.23
N HIS A 237 -3.86 -9.01 16.11
CA HIS A 237 -3.08 -10.03 16.82
C HIS A 237 -2.45 -11.04 15.86
N PHE A 238 -3.24 -11.61 14.94
CA PHE A 238 -2.71 -12.53 13.93
C PHE A 238 -1.60 -11.89 13.08
N LEU A 239 -1.77 -10.62 12.70
CA LEU A 239 -0.76 -9.89 11.93
C LEU A 239 0.52 -9.65 12.73
N VAL A 240 0.44 -9.39 14.03
CA VAL A 240 1.61 -9.20 14.90
C VAL A 240 2.40 -10.49 15.01
N GLU A 241 1.72 -11.61 15.28
CA GLU A 241 2.36 -12.93 15.34
C GLU A 241 3.08 -13.25 14.02
N LEU A 242 2.40 -13.11 12.87
CA LEU A 242 3.01 -13.28 11.55
C LEU A 242 4.20 -12.32 11.33
N ARG A 243 4.11 -11.07 11.78
CA ARG A 243 5.19 -10.09 11.63
C ARG A 243 6.42 -10.49 12.43
N ASP A 244 6.23 -11.08 13.60
CA ASP A 244 7.33 -11.50 14.47
C ASP A 244 8.07 -12.71 13.85
N GLU A 245 7.35 -13.71 13.31
CA GLU A 245 7.96 -14.82 12.55
C GLU A 245 8.81 -14.32 11.36
N VAL A 246 8.28 -13.34 10.63
CA VAL A 246 8.99 -12.73 9.49
C VAL A 246 10.22 -11.94 9.95
N ASP A 247 10.16 -11.29 11.12
CA ASP A 247 11.29 -10.53 11.68
C ASP A 247 12.43 -11.47 12.11
N GLU A 248 12.09 -12.58 12.76
CA GLU A 248 13.05 -13.62 13.12
C GLU A 248 13.75 -14.19 11.87
N PHE A 249 12.97 -14.53 10.85
CA PHE A 249 13.52 -15.02 9.58
C PHE A 249 14.42 -13.98 8.89
N GLU A 250 14.01 -12.71 8.87
CA GLU A 250 14.85 -11.64 8.30
C GLU A 250 16.19 -11.52 9.04
N ASN A 251 16.18 -11.58 10.37
CA ASN A 251 17.39 -11.49 11.18
C ASN A 251 18.35 -12.64 10.88
N LEU A 252 17.83 -13.86 10.73
CA LEU A 252 18.63 -15.02 10.32
C LEU A 252 19.26 -14.81 8.93
N LEU A 253 18.49 -14.35 7.95
CA LEU A 253 18.99 -14.08 6.60
C LEU A 253 20.09 -13.01 6.60
N ARG A 254 19.96 -11.97 7.42
CA ARG A 254 20.99 -10.94 7.61
C ARG A 254 22.26 -11.53 8.22
N TYR A 255 22.12 -12.34 9.26
CA TYR A 255 23.24 -13.02 9.90
C TYR A 255 24.00 -13.94 8.92
N LYS A 256 23.25 -14.68 8.09
CA LYS A 256 23.78 -15.57 7.05
C LYS A 256 24.24 -14.85 5.77
N LYS A 257 24.09 -13.51 5.71
CA LYS A 257 24.47 -12.65 4.58
C LYS A 257 23.78 -13.04 3.25
N GLU A 258 22.51 -13.41 3.30
CA GLU A 258 21.66 -13.68 2.13
C GLU A 258 21.16 -12.37 1.50
N THR A 259 22.08 -11.48 1.11
CA THR A 259 21.80 -10.09 0.70
C THR A 259 20.87 -9.98 -0.51
N ASP A 260 20.91 -10.95 -1.42
CA ASP A 260 20.11 -10.94 -2.65
C ASP A 260 18.64 -11.29 -2.42
N PHE A 261 18.34 -11.97 -1.32
CA PHE A 261 16.99 -12.41 -0.95
C PHE A 261 16.39 -11.58 0.19
N VAL A 262 17.18 -11.21 1.21
CA VAL A 262 16.68 -10.55 2.42
C VAL A 262 15.81 -9.32 2.14
N ARG A 263 16.12 -8.56 1.09
CA ARG A 263 15.35 -7.37 0.66
C ARG A 263 13.87 -7.67 0.34
N TYR A 264 13.54 -8.90 -0.05
CA TYR A 264 12.16 -9.29 -0.31
C TYR A 264 11.41 -9.53 1.00
N VAL A 265 12.06 -10.16 1.97
CA VAL A 265 11.54 -10.35 3.34
C VAL A 265 11.37 -8.99 4.03
N THR A 266 12.34 -8.08 3.92
CA THR A 266 12.23 -6.71 4.46
C THR A 266 11.01 -5.97 3.90
N LYS A 267 10.73 -6.08 2.59
CA LYS A 267 9.54 -5.45 1.96
C LYS A 267 8.24 -6.06 2.48
N PHE A 268 8.20 -7.39 2.60
CA PHE A 268 7.05 -8.10 3.16
C PHE A 268 6.78 -7.68 4.61
N LYS A 269 7.82 -7.64 5.45
CA LYS A 269 7.74 -7.14 6.83
C LYS A 269 7.24 -5.70 6.92
N LYS A 270 7.70 -4.82 6.01
CA LYS A 270 7.25 -3.41 5.95
C LYS A 270 5.75 -3.32 5.65
N ASP A 271 5.21 -4.15 4.77
CA ASP A 271 3.78 -4.18 4.49
C ASP A 271 2.95 -4.67 5.67
N LEU A 272 3.41 -5.71 6.38
CA LEU A 272 2.78 -6.16 7.63
C LEU A 272 2.77 -5.05 8.67
N THR A 273 3.93 -4.40 8.88
CA THR A 273 4.09 -3.30 9.84
C THR A 273 3.15 -2.13 9.52
N ASN A 274 3.05 -1.76 8.24
CA ASN A 274 2.16 -0.68 7.81
C ASN A 274 0.69 -1.06 8.02
N LEU A 275 0.29 -2.31 7.75
CA LEU A 275 -1.09 -2.76 7.96
C LEU A 275 -1.45 -2.78 9.45
N ILE A 276 -0.60 -3.35 10.30
CA ILE A 276 -0.77 -3.33 11.77
C ILE A 276 -0.94 -1.89 12.25
N SER A 277 -0.09 -0.97 11.78
CA SER A 277 -0.14 0.44 12.15
C SER A 277 -1.41 1.12 11.64
N TYR A 278 -1.85 0.80 10.43
CA TYR A 278 -3.11 1.30 9.88
C TYR A 278 -4.31 0.87 10.72
N LEU A 279 -4.40 -0.42 11.06
CA LEU A 279 -5.45 -0.93 11.94
C LEU A 279 -5.45 -0.20 13.28
N ASN A 280 -4.29 -0.15 13.95
CA ASN A 280 -4.17 0.47 15.26
C ASN A 280 -4.50 1.97 15.27
N ILE A 281 -3.98 2.73 14.29
CA ILE A 281 -4.06 4.20 14.30
C ILE A 281 -5.38 4.67 13.68
N LYS A 282 -5.72 4.21 12.47
CA LYS A 282 -6.80 4.79 11.66
C LYS A 282 -8.13 4.06 11.84
N ILE A 283 -8.13 2.80 12.28
CA ILE A 283 -9.36 2.03 12.55
C ILE A 283 -9.64 1.98 14.05
N ASN A 284 -8.84 1.23 14.79
CA ASN A 284 -9.00 1.05 16.24
C ASN A 284 -8.85 2.37 17.01
N GLY A 285 -7.97 3.27 16.58
CA GLY A 285 -7.82 4.60 17.18
C GLY A 285 -9.10 5.44 17.06
N VAL A 286 -9.72 5.48 15.88
CA VAL A 286 -10.99 6.19 15.64
C VAL A 286 -12.13 5.55 16.41
N LEU A 287 -12.22 4.21 16.40
CA LEU A 287 -13.24 3.48 17.16
C LEU A 287 -13.06 3.72 18.67
N GLY A 288 -11.84 3.63 19.19
CA GLY A 288 -11.52 3.87 20.59
C GLY A 288 -11.87 5.29 21.04
N TYR A 289 -11.56 6.29 20.23
CA TYR A 289 -11.96 7.68 20.49
C TYR A 289 -13.49 7.82 20.55
N ARG A 290 -14.23 7.18 19.64
CA ARG A 290 -15.70 7.22 19.65
C ARG A 290 -16.29 6.50 20.85
N ILE A 291 -15.78 5.32 21.19
CA ILE A 291 -16.24 4.52 22.33
C ILE A 291 -16.07 5.32 23.64
N THR A 292 -14.90 5.92 23.84
CA THR A 292 -14.60 6.68 25.06
C THR A 292 -15.43 7.97 25.19
N ASN A 293 -15.79 8.58 24.06
CA ASN A 293 -16.67 9.75 24.01
C ASN A 293 -18.17 9.40 23.85
N PHE A 294 -18.52 8.11 23.84
CA PHE A 294 -19.90 7.68 23.73
C PHE A 294 -20.61 8.10 25.02
N LYS A 295 -21.44 9.14 24.95
CA LYS A 295 -22.21 9.62 26.09
C LYS A 295 -23.18 8.52 26.51
N PHE A 296 -22.83 7.78 27.55
CA PHE A 296 -23.81 7.05 28.32
C PHE A 296 -24.80 8.10 28.84
N LYS A 297 -26.07 8.01 28.41
CA LYS A 297 -27.16 8.53 29.23
C LYS A 297 -27.12 7.68 30.50
N HIS A 298 -26.36 8.11 31.51
CA HIS A 298 -26.59 7.66 32.87
C HIS A 298 -28.08 7.90 33.13
N SER A 299 -28.81 6.80 33.16
CA SER A 299 -30.21 6.70 33.56
C SER A 299 -30.20 6.38 35.04
#